data_AF-A0A6J2YWX1-F1
#
_entry.id   AF-A0A6J2YWX1-F1
#
_cell.length_a   1.000
_cell.length_b   1.000
_cell.length_c   1.000
_cell.angle_alpha   90.00
_cell.angle_beta   90.00
_cell.angle_gamma   90.00
#
_symmetry.space_group_name_H-M   'P 1'
#
loop_
_entity.id
_entity.type
_entity.pdbx_description
1 polymer ?
#
loop_
_entity_poly.entity_id
_entity_poly.type
_entity_poly.pdbx_seq_one_letter_code
_entity_poly.pdbx_strand_id
1 'polypeptide(L)'
;MWLDTKLNFADHINKTITKAEKTVTALALVMPNVGGARASKRRVLASVVHSQLLYAAPVWHKVTNGRNLMQRLRRIQRIMSIRVCSTYKTVSGDAIGVIAEIAPIDLLIQERYDRYHGMDKKSGKDKTSQTVAREME
;
A
#
# COMPACT_ATOMS: atom_id res chain seq x y z
N MET A 1 12.05 10.47 -25.63
CA MET A 1 11.51 10.11 -24.30
C MET A 1 11.19 11.41 -23.58
N TRP A 2 9.91 11.76 -23.43
CA TRP A 2 9.51 12.97 -22.69
C TRP A 2 9.48 12.65 -21.20
N LEU A 3 10.44 13.20 -20.45
CA LEU A 3 10.43 13.18 -18.99
C LEU A 3 9.60 14.38 -18.51
N ASP A 4 8.64 14.13 -17.61
CA ASP A 4 7.77 15.17 -17.06
C ASP A 4 8.61 16.26 -16.40
N THR A 5 8.56 17.47 -16.97
CA THR A 5 9.38 18.62 -16.57
C THR A 5 9.03 19.10 -15.16
N LYS A 6 7.81 18.82 -14.68
CA LYS A 6 7.36 19.19 -13.34
C LYS A 6 7.55 18.08 -12.31
N LEU A 7 8.11 16.91 -12.71
CA LEU A 7 8.33 15.75 -11.84
C LEU A 7 7.09 15.37 -11.03
N ASN A 8 5.89 15.55 -11.58
CA ASN A 8 4.66 15.28 -10.86
C ASN A 8 4.30 13.79 -10.92
N PHE A 9 4.81 13.06 -11.92
CA PHE A 9 4.71 11.60 -12.07
C PHE A 9 3.28 11.03 -12.01
N ALA A 10 2.24 11.87 -12.09
CA ALA A 10 0.86 11.47 -11.88
C ALA A 10 0.41 10.38 -12.86
N ASP A 11 0.79 10.50 -14.13
CA ASP A 11 0.49 9.48 -15.15
C ASP A 11 1.21 8.15 -14.87
N HIS A 12 2.46 8.21 -14.42
CA HIS A 12 3.20 7.01 -14.02
C HIS A 12 2.56 6.32 -12.82
N ILE A 13 2.17 7.09 -11.79
CA ILE A 13 1.49 6.57 -10.61
C ILE A 13 0.14 5.95 -10.98
N ASN A 14 -0.61 6.58 -11.87
CA ASN A 14 -1.87 6.01 -12.38
C ASN A 14 -1.63 4.68 -13.09
N LYS A 15 -0.58 4.59 -13.91
CA LYS A 15 -0.19 3.35 -14.59
C LYS A 15 0.21 2.24 -13.60
N THR A 16 0.98 2.56 -12.56
CA THR A 16 1.38 1.56 -11.54
C THR A 16 0.18 1.08 -10.72
N ILE A 17 -0.71 1.98 -10.31
CA ILE A 17 -1.97 1.66 -9.64
C ILE A 17 -2.84 0.75 -10.51
N THR A 18 -3.02 1.10 -11.79
CA THR A 18 -3.83 0.29 -12.72
C THR A 18 -3.22 -1.10 -12.93
N LYS A 19 -1.88 -1.19 -12.97
CA LYS A 19 -1.16 -2.46 -13.06
C LYS A 19 -1.38 -3.30 -11.80
N ALA A 20 -1.28 -2.69 -10.61
CA ALA A 20 -1.52 -3.35 -9.34
C ALA A 20 -2.98 -3.81 -9.17
N GLU A 21 -3.95 -3.04 -9.67
CA GLU A 21 -5.37 -3.45 -9.68
C GLU A 21 -5.59 -4.70 -10.53
N LYS A 22 -4.98 -4.73 -11.72
CA LYS A 22 -5.04 -5.91 -12.61
C LYS A 22 -4.44 -7.14 -11.94
N THR A 23 -3.29 -7.00 -11.28
CA THR A 23 -2.65 -8.12 -10.58
C THR A 23 -3.51 -8.60 -9.42
N VAL A 24 -4.00 -7.71 -8.56
CA VAL A 24 -4.92 -8.07 -7.46
C VAL A 24 -6.18 -8.76 -7.96
N THR A 25 -6.74 -8.31 -9.08
CA THR A 25 -7.96 -8.91 -9.67
C THR A 25 -7.68 -10.31 -10.20
N ALA A 26 -6.57 -10.52 -10.91
CA ALA A 26 -6.16 -11.83 -11.36
C ALA A 26 -5.90 -12.78 -10.18
N LEU A 27 -5.23 -12.30 -9.13
CA LEU A 27 -5.00 -13.05 -7.90
C LEU A 27 -6.31 -13.44 -7.19
N ALA A 28 -7.28 -12.53 -7.18
CA ALA A 28 -8.59 -12.79 -6.60
C ALA A 28 -9.34 -13.94 -7.28
N LEU A 29 -9.19 -14.09 -8.60
CA LEU A 29 -9.80 -15.18 -9.37
C LEU A 29 -9.17 -16.54 -9.03
N VAL A 30 -7.86 -16.58 -8.82
CA VAL A 30 -7.12 -17.82 -8.49
C VAL A 30 -7.32 -18.23 -7.02
N MET A 31 -7.77 -17.31 -6.16
CA MET A 31 -7.86 -17.50 -4.70
C MET A 31 -9.30 -17.33 -4.18
N PRO A 32 -10.21 -18.28 -4.45
CA PRO A 32 -11.56 -18.22 -3.91
C PRO A 32 -11.55 -18.19 -2.37
N ASN A 33 -12.56 -17.56 -1.76
CA ASN A 33 -12.61 -17.42 -0.30
C ASN A 33 -12.75 -18.77 0.43
N VAL A 34 -13.48 -19.72 -0.16
CA VAL A 34 -13.70 -21.07 0.37
C VAL A 34 -12.94 -22.08 -0.49
N GLY A 35 -12.25 -23.04 0.14
CA GLY A 35 -11.52 -24.11 -0.57
C GLY A 35 -10.31 -23.65 -1.38
N GLY A 36 -9.88 -22.39 -1.23
CA GLY A 36 -8.78 -21.79 -1.99
C GLY A 36 -7.39 -21.95 -1.37
N ALA A 37 -6.45 -21.14 -1.84
CA ALA A 37 -5.06 -21.14 -1.39
C ALA A 37 -4.90 -20.86 0.13
N ARG A 38 -3.90 -21.49 0.77
CA ARG A 38 -3.52 -21.20 2.17
C ARG A 38 -3.07 -19.75 2.36
N ALA A 39 -3.24 -19.23 3.58
CA ALA A 39 -2.86 -17.85 3.96
C ALA A 39 -1.38 -17.51 3.64
N SER A 40 -0.45 -18.47 3.77
CA SER A 40 0.96 -18.27 3.40
C SER A 40 1.14 -17.91 1.93
N LYS A 41 0.48 -18.63 1.01
CA LYS A 41 0.52 -18.34 -0.43
C LYS A 41 -0.12 -16.98 -0.74
N ARG A 42 -1.22 -16.64 -0.06
CA ARG A 42 -1.89 -15.33 -0.21
C ARG A 42 -0.99 -14.17 0.22
N ARG A 43 -0.23 -14.32 1.32
CA ARG A 43 0.73 -13.32 1.79
C ARG A 43 1.87 -13.07 0.79
N VAL A 44 2.39 -14.13 0.16
CA VAL A 44 3.41 -13.99 -0.90
C VAL A 44 2.84 -13.20 -2.09
N LEU A 45 1.60 -13.44 -2.49
CA LEU A 45 1.01 -12.72 -3.61
C LEU A 45 0.65 -11.26 -3.24
N ALA A 46 0.29 -11.01 -1.98
CA ALA A 46 0.13 -9.67 -1.45
C ALA A 46 1.45 -8.87 -1.46
N SER A 47 2.59 -9.51 -1.14
CA SER A 47 3.89 -8.83 -1.18
C SER A 47 4.31 -8.41 -2.59
N VAL A 48 3.89 -9.14 -3.63
CA VAL A 48 4.10 -8.75 -5.03
C VAL A 48 3.38 -7.43 -5.34
N VAL A 49 2.12 -7.30 -4.92
CA VAL A 49 1.34 -6.09 -5.15
C VAL A 49 1.90 -4.91 -4.35
N HIS A 50 2.27 -5.12 -3.08
CA HIS A 50 2.95 -4.09 -2.30
C HIS A 50 4.27 -3.66 -2.94
N SER A 51 5.05 -4.59 -3.50
CA SER A 51 6.28 -4.26 -4.21
C SER A 51 5.99 -3.42 -5.46
N GLN A 52 4.94 -3.74 -6.22
CA GLN A 52 4.53 -2.95 -7.39
C GLN A 52 4.11 -1.52 -7.02
N LEU A 53 3.35 -1.36 -5.93
CA LEU A 53 2.90 -0.06 -5.44
C LEU A 53 4.07 0.75 -4.86
N LEU A 54 4.91 0.12 -4.02
CA LEU A 54 5.93 0.81 -3.23
C LEU A 54 7.26 1.00 -3.97
N TYR A 55 7.48 0.36 -5.12
CA TYR A 55 8.75 0.45 -5.85
C TYR A 55 9.17 1.89 -6.12
N ALA A 56 8.22 2.73 -6.55
CA ALA A 56 8.49 4.14 -6.84
C ALA A 56 8.18 5.06 -5.65
N ALA A 57 7.73 4.55 -4.49
CA ALA A 57 7.23 5.37 -3.36
C ALA A 57 8.08 6.60 -3.01
N PRO A 58 9.43 6.52 -2.97
CA PRO A 58 10.27 7.68 -2.67
C PRO A 58 10.14 8.81 -3.68
N VAL A 59 9.87 8.49 -4.95
CA VAL A 59 9.76 9.45 -6.05
C VAL A 59 8.49 10.28 -5.94
N TRP A 60 7.37 9.64 -5.58
CA TRP A 60 6.07 10.30 -5.54
C TRP A 60 5.57 10.64 -4.14
N HIS A 61 6.30 10.31 -3.07
CA HIS A 61 5.96 10.69 -1.67
C HIS A 61 5.54 12.16 -1.54
N LYS A 62 6.26 13.07 -2.20
CA LYS A 62 5.97 14.52 -2.18
C LYS A 62 4.67 14.90 -2.91
N VAL A 63 4.28 14.10 -3.90
CA VAL A 63 3.04 14.25 -4.69
C VAL A 63 1.84 13.59 -4.00
N THR A 64 2.09 12.65 -3.07
CA THR A 64 1.06 11.91 -2.34
C THR A 64 0.19 12.76 -1.40
N ASN A 65 0.48 14.06 -1.23
CA ASN A 65 -0.41 15.00 -0.53
C ASN A 65 -1.81 15.12 -1.18
N GLY A 66 -2.01 14.60 -2.39
CA GLY A 66 -3.34 14.50 -2.99
C GLY A 66 -4.21 13.42 -2.34
N ARG A 67 -5.29 13.82 -1.65
CA ARG A 67 -6.28 12.90 -1.02
C ARG A 67 -6.78 11.80 -1.99
N ASN A 68 -6.99 12.15 -3.26
CA ASN A 68 -7.51 11.22 -4.28
C ASN A 68 -6.55 10.05 -4.54
N LEU A 69 -5.24 10.32 -4.58
CA LEU A 69 -4.24 9.30 -4.80
C LEU A 69 -4.17 8.36 -3.60
N MET A 70 -4.17 8.91 -2.38
CA MET A 70 -4.13 8.12 -1.16
C MET A 70 -5.35 7.21 -1.01
N GLN A 71 -6.54 7.72 -1.33
CA GLN A 71 -7.78 6.91 -1.33
C GLN A 71 -7.69 5.72 -2.30
N ARG A 72 -7.10 5.89 -3.49
CA ARG A 72 -6.93 4.80 -4.45
C ARG A 72 -5.97 3.74 -3.94
N LEU A 73 -4.88 4.13 -3.29
CA LEU A 73 -3.93 3.19 -2.69
C LEU A 73 -4.55 2.41 -1.53
N ARG A 74 -5.24 3.10 -0.63
CA ARG A 74 -5.97 2.48 0.47
C ARG A 74 -7.03 1.50 -0.05
N ARG A 75 -7.70 1.82 -1.17
CA ARG A 75 -8.63 0.89 -1.83
C ARG A 75 -7.92 -0.38 -2.31
N ILE A 76 -6.78 -0.28 -2.99
CA ILE A 76 -6.04 -1.46 -3.45
C ILE A 76 -5.54 -2.29 -2.26
N GLN A 77 -4.99 -1.63 -1.24
CA GLN A 77 -4.51 -2.28 -0.03
C GLN A 77 -5.63 -3.01 0.70
N ARG A 78 -6.84 -2.42 0.78
CA ARG A 78 -8.02 -3.09 1.35
C ARG A 78 -8.40 -4.33 0.54
N ILE A 79 -8.47 -4.24 -0.79
CA ILE A 79 -8.81 -5.39 -1.64
C ILE A 79 -7.78 -6.51 -1.43
N MET A 80 -6.49 -6.16 -1.41
CA MET A 80 -5.41 -7.12 -1.13
C MET A 80 -5.58 -7.78 0.25
N SER A 81 -5.82 -7.00 1.30
CA SER A 81 -5.96 -7.50 2.68
C SER A 81 -7.16 -8.44 2.82
N ILE A 82 -8.28 -8.12 2.17
CA ILE A 82 -9.44 -9.02 2.07
C ILE A 82 -9.04 -10.36 1.45
N ARG A 83 -8.21 -10.34 0.41
CA ARG A 83 -7.73 -11.57 -0.23
C ARG A 83 -6.76 -12.35 0.65
N VAL A 84 -5.91 -11.68 1.44
CA VAL A 84 -5.01 -12.34 2.39
C VAL A 84 -5.79 -13.10 3.45
N CYS A 85 -6.79 -12.47 4.04
CA CYS A 85 -7.59 -13.06 5.13
C CYS A 85 -8.76 -13.93 4.64
N SER A 86 -9.03 -13.97 3.33
CA SER A 86 -10.20 -14.66 2.75
C SER A 86 -11.55 -14.13 3.26
N THR A 87 -11.60 -12.86 3.67
CA THR A 87 -12.81 -12.25 4.25
C THR A 87 -13.79 -11.78 3.18
N TYR A 88 -15.01 -11.42 3.61
CA TYR A 88 -16.00 -10.78 2.75
C TYR A 88 -15.79 -9.27 2.67
N LYS A 89 -16.37 -8.63 1.65
CA LYS A 89 -16.18 -7.21 1.34
C LYS A 89 -16.71 -6.23 2.42
N THR A 90 -17.47 -6.71 3.39
CA THR A 90 -18.15 -5.93 4.45
C THR A 90 -17.22 -5.45 5.56
N VAL A 91 -16.06 -6.07 5.75
CA VAL A 91 -15.12 -5.72 6.83
C VAL A 91 -14.53 -4.33 6.60
N SER A 92 -14.40 -3.51 7.65
CA SER A 92 -13.73 -2.19 7.58
C SER A 92 -12.29 -2.31 7.04
N GLY A 93 -11.82 -1.25 6.36
CA GLY A 93 -10.47 -1.21 5.77
C GLY A 93 -9.36 -1.26 6.80
N ASP A 94 -9.53 -0.52 7.90
CA ASP A 94 -8.53 -0.46 8.96
C ASP A 94 -8.52 -1.76 9.76
N ALA A 95 -9.71 -2.31 10.05
CA ALA A 95 -9.84 -3.60 10.74
C ALA A 95 -9.21 -4.75 9.96
N ILE A 96 -9.41 -4.81 8.63
CA ILE A 96 -8.82 -5.88 7.82
C ILE A 96 -7.29 -5.75 7.72
N GLY A 97 -6.75 -4.53 7.74
CA GLY A 97 -5.31 -4.30 7.78
C GLY A 97 -4.67 -4.91 9.04
N VAL A 98 -5.32 -4.70 10.19
CA VAL A 98 -4.89 -5.29 11.47
C VAL A 98 -4.93 -6.82 11.42
N ILE A 99 -6.04 -7.41 10.97
CA ILE A 99 -6.19 -8.88 10.87
C ILE A 99 -5.20 -9.47 9.86
N ALA A 100 -4.87 -8.74 8.79
CA ALA A 100 -3.92 -9.17 7.77
C ALA A 100 -2.46 -8.97 8.19
N GLU A 101 -2.19 -8.33 9.33
CA GLU A 101 -0.86 -7.92 9.78
C GLU A 101 -0.17 -6.99 8.75
N ILE A 102 -0.96 -6.17 8.05
CA ILE A 102 -0.48 -5.24 7.02
C ILE A 102 -0.56 -3.81 7.55
N ALA A 103 0.60 -3.15 7.65
CA ALA A 103 0.67 -1.74 8.02
C ALA A 103 -0.01 -0.84 6.95
N PRO A 104 -0.70 0.24 7.36
CA PRO A 104 -1.29 1.22 6.44
C PRO A 104 -0.30 1.72 5.37
N ILE A 105 -0.78 1.87 4.13
CA ILE A 105 0.06 2.23 2.98
C ILE A 105 0.79 3.57 3.16
N ASP A 106 0.17 4.51 3.85
CA ASP A 106 0.72 5.83 4.17
C ASP A 106 2.02 5.69 4.96
N LEU A 107 2.02 4.85 6.00
CA LEU A 107 3.19 4.55 6.81
C LEU A 107 4.26 3.79 6.02
N LEU A 108 3.85 2.86 5.15
CA LEU A 108 4.78 2.12 4.29
C LEU A 108 5.46 3.04 3.27
N ILE A 109 4.75 4.02 2.72
CA ILE A 109 5.30 5.01 1.80
C ILE A 109 6.30 5.90 2.52
N GLN A 110 5.97 6.36 3.73
CA GLN A 110 6.87 7.14 4.57
C GLN A 110 8.13 6.35 4.94
N GLU A 111 7.99 5.09 5.37
CA GLU A 111 9.11 4.20 5.69
C GLU A 111 10.05 4.02 4.48
N ARG A 112 9.48 3.86 3.28
CA ARG A 112 10.26 3.73 2.04
C ARG A 112 10.97 5.02 1.67
N TYR A 113 10.32 6.16 1.84
CA TYR A 113 10.91 7.47 1.63
C TYR A 113 12.09 7.71 2.57
N ASP A 114 11.89 7.47 3.88
CA ASP A 114 12.92 7.63 4.91
C ASP A 114 14.13 6.71 4.65
N ARG A 115 13.88 5.44 4.29
CA ARG A 115 14.94 4.49 3.92
C ARG A 115 15.73 4.94 2.70
N TYR A 116 15.07 5.50 1.68
CA TYR A 116 15.74 5.99 0.47
C TYR A 116 16.62 7.22 0.77
N HIS A 117 16.21 8.08 1.71
CA HIS A 117 16.98 9.26 2.11
C HIS A 117 18.00 8.97 3.22
N GLY A 118 18.22 7.71 3.59
CA GLY A 118 19.23 7.31 4.57
C GLY A 118 18.89 7.65 6.02
N MET A 119 17.61 7.88 6.36
CA MET A 119 17.22 8.09 7.75
C MET A 119 17.32 6.78 8.55
N ASP A 120 18.03 6.82 9.68
CA ASP A 120 18.23 5.66 10.56
C ASP A 120 16.90 5.21 11.21
N LYS A 121 16.76 3.90 11.47
CA LYS A 121 15.54 3.28 12.04
C LYS A 121 15.11 3.92 13.37
N LYS A 122 16.06 4.51 14.12
CA LYS A 122 15.80 5.22 15.38
C LYS A 122 15.00 6.51 15.14
N SER A 123 15.37 7.31 14.12
CA SER A 123 14.67 8.54 13.75
C SER A 123 13.23 8.30 13.27
N GLY A 124 12.93 7.13 12.69
CA GLY A 124 11.59 6.79 12.22
C GLY A 124 10.60 6.54 13.37
N LYS A 125 11.04 5.81 14.41
CA LYS A 125 10.22 5.50 15.60
C LYS A 125 9.79 6.76 16.36
N ASP A 126 10.67 7.75 16.46
CA ASP A 126 10.39 9.01 17.15
C ASP A 126 9.32 9.83 16.42
N LYS A 127 9.37 9.87 15.08
CA LYS A 127 8.35 10.52 14.24
C LYS A 127 7.01 9.81 14.31
N THR A 128 6.97 8.47 14.26
CA THR A 128 5.72 7.71 14.37
C THR A 128 5.06 7.94 15.73
N SER A 129 5.84 7.98 16.81
CA SER A 129 5.32 8.25 18.16
C SER A 129 4.76 9.67 18.29
N GLN A 130 5.37 10.67 17.64
CA GLN A 130 4.87 12.05 17.60
C GLN A 130 3.60 12.23 16.74
N THR A 131 3.48 11.52 15.61
CA THR A 131 2.27 11.57 14.76
C THR A 131 1.07 10.94 15.46
N VAL A 132 1.26 9.79 16.11
CA VAL A 132 0.19 9.12 16.87
C VAL A 132 -0.27 9.98 18.07
N ALA A 133 0.65 10.70 18.72
CA ALA A 133 0.30 11.65 19.78
C ALA A 133 -0.54 12.84 19.28
N ARG A 134 -0.27 13.33 18.05
CA ARG A 134 -1.03 14.44 17.42
C ARG A 134 -2.43 14.05 16.93
N GLU A 135 -2.69 12.76 16.65
CA GLU A 135 -4.01 12.29 16.23
C GLU A 135 -4.93 11.92 17.42
N MET A 136 -4.39 11.93 18.65
CA MET A 136 -5.13 11.66 19.90
C MET A 136 -5.50 12.94 20.68
N GLU A 137 -5.08 14.13 20.20
CA GLU A 137 -5.57 15.45 20.61
C GLU A 137 -6.69 15.93 19.68
#